data_AF-A0A536DC80-F1
#
_entry.id   AF-A0A536DC80-F1
#
_cell.length_a   1.000
_cell.length_b   1.000
_cell.length_c   1.000
_cell.angle_alpha   90.00
_cell.angle_beta   90.00
_cell.angle_gamma   90.00
#
_symmetry.space_group_name_H-M   'P 1'
#
loop_
_entity.id
_entity.type
_entity.pdbx_description
1 polymer ?
#
loop_
_entity_poly.entity_id
_entity_poly.type
_entity_poly.pdbx_seq_one_letter_code
_entity_poly.pdbx_strand_id
1 'polypeptide(L)'
;MAVVLLGSYLTVRALGSPAATSFQLWFWALSHNRVVDFTTGSPYLLSGLHLAFGMAWAVVYAAWAEPHLSGPGWRRGLLFSLVPWVGSVLVFLPAVGAGPLGLDLAAGPLPALGSLVLHLIYGSVLGGLYAQARPAGAPPLEELPEEIVDHLASMMRAERGTAVGLGAGGLAGFGVGLALARLIHIELMPASDLALPLACVLVGAALGALAGSLVGTYASAPTPGTGTGTDTASRR
;
A
#
# COMPACT_ATOMS: atom_id res chain seq x y z
N MET A 1 10.60 12.17 -4.77
CA MET A 1 11.18 11.00 -4.05
C MET A 1 12.65 10.78 -4.39
N ALA A 2 13.05 10.68 -5.66
CA ALA A 2 14.46 10.47 -6.05
C ALA A 2 15.47 11.46 -5.43
N VAL A 3 15.15 12.76 -5.43
CA VAL A 3 16.02 13.80 -4.83
C VAL A 3 16.19 13.60 -3.32
N VAL A 4 15.13 13.23 -2.61
CA VAL A 4 15.17 12.99 -1.16
C VAL A 4 16.01 11.76 -0.87
N LEU A 5 15.79 10.66 -1.59
CA LEU A 5 16.57 9.43 -1.45
C LEU A 5 18.06 9.66 -1.73
N LEU A 6 18.38 10.40 -2.80
CA LEU A 6 19.75 10.78 -3.12
C LEU A 6 20.36 11.64 -2.02
N GLY A 7 19.65 12.66 -1.54
CA GLY A 7 20.11 13.53 -0.45
C GLY A 7 20.37 12.77 0.85
N SER A 8 19.47 11.86 1.23
CA SER A 8 19.63 10.99 2.40
C SER A 8 20.83 10.06 2.25
N TYR A 9 21.00 9.44 1.08
CA TYR A 9 22.14 8.55 0.80
C TYR A 9 23.48 9.30 0.86
N LEU A 10 23.56 10.48 0.23
CA LEU A 10 24.76 11.32 0.27
C LEU A 10 25.09 11.77 1.69
N THR A 11 24.08 12.13 2.49
CA THR A 11 24.26 12.48 3.89
C THR A 11 24.82 11.31 4.70
N VAL A 12 24.22 10.11 4.56
CA VAL A 12 24.70 8.92 5.27
C VAL A 12 26.14 8.58 4.89
N ARG A 13 26.46 8.66 3.59
CA ARG A 13 27.80 8.39 3.07
C ARG A 13 28.83 9.41 3.54
N ALA A 14 28.46 10.69 3.65
CA ALA A 14 29.35 11.75 4.13
C ALA A 14 29.67 11.62 5.64
N LEU A 15 28.73 11.10 6.42
CA LEU A 15 28.91 10.90 7.87
C LEU A 15 29.60 9.57 8.22
N GLY A 16 29.57 8.58 7.32
CA GLY A 16 30.12 7.25 7.55
C GLY A 16 31.64 7.17 7.38
N SER A 17 32.34 6.53 8.33
CA SER A 17 33.75 6.18 8.18
C SER A 17 34.07 4.85 8.89
N PRO A 18 34.81 3.92 8.25
CA PRO A 18 35.14 2.62 8.83
C PRO A 18 36.22 2.67 9.92
N ALA A 19 36.98 3.78 9.99
CA ALA A 19 38.13 3.93 10.90
C ALA A 19 37.85 4.87 12.08
N ALA A 20 36.57 5.11 12.39
CA ALA A 20 36.18 6.23 13.24
C ALA A 20 35.27 5.80 14.41
N THR A 21 34.67 6.77 15.09
CA THR A 21 33.83 6.55 16.28
C THR A 21 32.66 5.60 16.02
N SER A 22 32.09 4.99 17.07
CA SER A 22 30.94 4.08 16.96
C SER A 22 29.78 4.67 16.14
N PHE A 23 29.53 5.98 16.26
CA PHE A 23 28.50 6.67 15.50
C PHE A 23 28.80 6.67 13.99
N GLN A 24 30.03 7.03 13.59
CA GLN A 24 30.43 7.03 12.18
C GLN A 24 30.50 5.62 11.60
N LEU A 25 30.86 4.63 12.41
CA LEU A 25 30.79 3.22 12.04
C LEU A 25 29.34 2.81 11.74
N TRP A 26 28.37 3.26 12.54
CA TRP A 26 26.95 2.96 12.29
C TRP A 26 26.47 3.50 10.94
N PHE A 27 26.81 4.75 10.60
CA PHE A 27 26.46 5.34 9.30
C PHE A 27 27.16 4.64 8.14
N TRP A 28 28.42 4.24 8.34
CA TRP A 28 29.15 3.46 7.35
C TRP A 28 28.47 2.10 7.11
N ALA A 29 28.18 1.35 8.18
CA ALA A 29 27.54 0.04 8.12
C ALA A 29 26.11 0.11 7.58
N LEU A 30 25.37 1.20 7.83
CA LEU A 30 24.04 1.43 7.26
C LEU A 30 24.06 1.54 5.72
N SER A 31 25.15 2.05 5.15
CA SER A 31 25.32 2.20 3.69
C SER A 31 26.13 1.07 3.04
N HIS A 32 26.86 0.28 3.83
CA HIS A 32 27.71 -0.82 3.38
C HIS A 32 27.26 -2.12 4.04
N ASN A 33 26.16 -2.70 3.55
CA ASN A 33 25.64 -3.96 4.05
C ASN A 33 24.88 -4.73 2.94
N ARG A 34 24.68 -6.02 3.21
CA ARG A 34 23.99 -6.95 2.29
C ARG A 34 22.58 -6.51 1.87
N VAL A 35 21.85 -5.78 2.70
CA VAL A 35 20.50 -5.30 2.37
C VAL A 35 20.58 -4.20 1.32
N VAL A 36 21.57 -3.30 1.44
CA VAL A 36 21.85 -2.29 0.41
C VAL A 36 22.27 -2.97 -0.89
N ASP A 37 23.17 -3.95 -0.85
CA ASP A 37 23.61 -4.70 -2.03
C ASP A 37 22.45 -5.43 -2.72
N PHE A 38 21.56 -6.05 -1.93
CA PHE A 38 20.34 -6.67 -2.43
C PHE A 38 19.40 -5.65 -3.07
N THR A 39 19.24 -4.47 -2.45
CA THR A 39 18.35 -3.41 -2.93
C THR A 39 18.85 -2.78 -4.23
N THR A 40 20.17 -2.57 -4.35
CA THR A 40 20.78 -2.01 -5.57
C THR A 40 20.80 -3.01 -6.72
N GLY A 41 20.83 -4.31 -6.43
CA GLY A 41 20.73 -5.37 -7.44
C GLY A 41 19.34 -5.49 -8.09
N SER A 42 18.27 -5.08 -7.40
CA SER A 42 16.90 -5.14 -7.95
C SER A 42 16.00 -4.00 -7.45
N PRO A 43 16.28 -2.74 -7.83
CA PRO A 43 15.57 -1.57 -7.30
C PRO A 43 14.09 -1.55 -7.68
N TYR A 44 13.74 -2.05 -8.87
CA TYR A 44 12.36 -2.11 -9.34
C TYR A 44 11.53 -3.12 -8.54
N LEU A 45 12.10 -4.30 -8.24
CA LEU A 45 11.47 -5.32 -7.42
C LEU A 45 11.11 -4.79 -6.04
N LEU A 46 12.09 -4.20 -5.35
CA LEU A 46 11.86 -3.69 -4.01
C LEU A 46 10.87 -2.53 -4.01
N SER A 47 10.91 -1.67 -5.04
CA SER A 47 9.94 -0.58 -5.19
C SER A 47 8.52 -1.10 -5.37
N GLY A 48 8.30 -2.12 -6.21
CA GLY A 48 6.97 -2.69 -6.41
C GLY A 48 6.48 -3.48 -5.20
N LEU A 49 7.36 -4.23 -4.51
CA LEU A 49 7.01 -4.86 -3.24
C LEU A 49 6.62 -3.82 -2.19
N HIS A 50 7.40 -2.75 -2.05
CA HIS A 50 7.11 -1.66 -1.13
C HIS A 50 5.75 -1.01 -1.43
N LEU A 51 5.45 -0.77 -2.70
CA LEU A 51 4.14 -0.26 -3.13
C LEU A 51 3.01 -1.25 -2.81
N ALA A 52 3.19 -2.53 -3.13
CA ALA A 52 2.19 -3.57 -2.89
C ALA A 52 1.88 -3.73 -1.39
N PHE A 53 2.91 -3.79 -0.55
CA PHE A 53 2.74 -3.81 0.91
C PHE A 53 2.10 -2.52 1.42
N GLY A 54 2.53 -1.36 0.94
CA GLY A 54 1.94 -0.07 1.30
C GLY A 54 0.45 0.01 0.94
N MET A 55 0.05 -0.55 -0.19
CA MET A 55 -1.36 -0.62 -0.59
C MET A 55 -2.15 -1.60 0.27
N ALA A 56 -1.61 -2.80 0.51
CA ALA A 56 -2.24 -3.81 1.37
C ALA A 56 -2.50 -3.24 2.77
N TRP A 57 -1.51 -2.57 3.37
CA TRP A 57 -1.67 -1.93 4.67
C TRP A 57 -2.65 -0.75 4.65
N ALA A 58 -2.75 -0.01 3.55
CA ALA A 58 -3.76 1.04 3.39
C ALA A 58 -5.18 0.47 3.40
N VAL A 59 -5.41 -0.67 2.74
CA VAL A 59 -6.70 -1.37 2.77
C VAL A 59 -7.02 -1.89 4.17
N VAL A 60 -6.03 -2.52 4.84
CA VAL A 60 -6.20 -2.99 6.23
C VAL A 60 -6.51 -1.83 7.17
N TYR A 61 -5.84 -0.69 7.00
CA TYR A 61 -6.12 0.51 7.77
C TYR A 61 -7.57 0.95 7.58
N ALA A 62 -8.02 1.13 6.35
CA ALA A 62 -9.36 1.60 6.02
C ALA A 62 -10.46 0.67 6.53
N ALA A 63 -10.27 -0.64 6.32
CA ALA A 63 -11.29 -1.64 6.65
C ALA A 63 -11.38 -1.93 8.15
N TRP A 64 -10.27 -1.87 8.87
CA TRP A 64 -10.21 -2.34 10.25
C TRP A 64 -9.72 -1.29 11.25
N ALA A 65 -8.64 -0.56 10.98
CA ALA A 65 -8.10 0.37 11.98
C ALA A 65 -8.89 1.69 12.06
N GLU A 66 -9.30 2.24 10.91
CA GLU A 66 -9.99 3.53 10.80
C GLU A 66 -11.30 3.59 11.63
N PRO A 67 -12.17 2.56 11.61
CA PRO A 67 -13.43 2.57 12.38
C PRO A 67 -13.24 2.37 13.89
N HIS A 68 -12.17 1.68 14.31
CA HIS A 68 -11.97 1.28 15.71
C HIS A 68 -11.08 2.26 16.50
N LEU A 69 -10.31 3.10 15.82
CA LEU A 69 -9.44 4.08 16.46
C LEU A 69 -10.16 5.43 16.58
N SER A 70 -10.10 6.05 17.75
CA SER A 70 -10.68 7.36 18.02
C SER A 70 -9.66 8.50 17.92
N GLY A 71 -10.15 9.72 17.68
CA GLY A 71 -9.35 10.94 17.63
C GLY A 71 -8.92 11.37 16.22
N PRO A 72 -8.00 12.36 16.13
CA PRO A 72 -7.58 12.94 14.85
C PRO A 72 -7.00 11.89 13.89
N GLY A 73 -7.28 12.05 12.58
CA GLY A 73 -6.83 11.14 11.53
C GLY A 73 -5.34 10.77 11.59
N TRP A 74 -4.48 11.77 11.70
CA TRP A 74 -3.02 11.59 11.79
C TRP A 74 -2.61 10.74 13.00
N ARG A 75 -3.29 10.88 14.15
CA ARG A 75 -3.03 10.10 15.37
C ARG A 75 -3.45 8.65 15.20
N ARG A 76 -4.61 8.39 14.59
CA ARG A 76 -5.06 7.02 14.26
C ARG A 76 -4.05 6.34 13.35
N GLY A 77 -3.58 7.07 12.35
CA GLY A 77 -2.54 6.63 11.43
C GLY A 77 -1.21 6.29 12.10
N LEU A 78 -0.72 7.15 13.01
CA LEU A 78 0.48 6.88 13.82
C LEU A 78 0.34 5.59 14.63
N LEU A 79 -0.76 5.43 15.37
CA LEU A 79 -0.99 4.25 16.20
C LEU A 79 -1.02 2.97 15.35
N PHE A 80 -1.71 3.01 14.21
CA PHE A 80 -1.75 1.90 13.28
C PHE A 80 -0.37 1.53 12.75
N SER A 81 0.46 2.52 12.40
CA SER A 81 1.78 2.28 11.79
C SER A 81 2.79 1.56 12.69
N LEU A 82 2.55 1.51 14.00
CA LEU A 82 3.35 0.70 14.92
C LEU A 82 3.24 -0.79 14.60
N VAL A 83 2.08 -1.26 14.12
CA VAL A 83 1.87 -2.68 13.77
C VAL A 83 2.74 -3.12 12.58
N PRO A 84 2.69 -2.48 11.40
CA PRO A 84 3.61 -2.81 10.30
C PRO A 84 5.06 -2.54 10.67
N TRP A 85 5.36 -1.54 11.50
CA TRP A 85 6.72 -1.31 11.97
C TRP A 85 7.25 -2.51 12.79
N VAL A 86 6.48 -3.01 13.76
CA VAL A 86 6.83 -4.21 14.55
C VAL A 86 7.02 -5.41 13.63
N GLY A 87 6.10 -5.62 12.67
CA GLY A 87 6.27 -6.65 11.64
C GLY A 87 7.55 -6.47 10.83
N SER A 88 7.91 -5.24 10.48
CA SER A 88 9.12 -4.96 9.71
C SER A 88 10.38 -5.32 10.49
N VAL A 89 10.48 -4.94 11.77
CA VAL A 89 11.70 -5.14 12.56
C VAL A 89 11.84 -6.54 13.15
N LEU A 90 10.72 -7.26 13.34
CA LEU A 90 10.71 -8.61 13.92
C LEU A 90 10.57 -9.73 12.88
N VAL A 91 10.05 -9.44 11.68
CA VAL A 91 9.81 -10.46 10.64
C VAL A 91 10.61 -10.13 9.38
N PHE A 92 10.41 -8.95 8.79
CA PHE A 92 11.02 -8.60 7.51
C PHE A 92 12.54 -8.46 7.60
N LEU A 93 13.04 -7.69 8.57
CA LEU A 93 14.48 -7.49 8.77
C LEU A 93 15.22 -8.82 8.98
N PRO A 94 14.80 -9.71 9.90
CA PRO A 94 15.38 -11.06 9.98
C PRO A 94 15.34 -11.84 8.67
N ALA A 95 14.21 -11.81 7.94
CA ALA A 95 14.04 -12.54 6.70
C ALA A 95 15.03 -12.12 5.60
N VAL A 96 15.45 -10.85 5.57
CA VAL A 96 16.48 -10.34 4.64
C VAL A 96 17.90 -10.41 5.21
N GLY A 97 18.09 -11.07 6.36
CA GLY A 97 19.38 -11.14 7.03
C GLY A 97 19.79 -9.84 7.73
N ALA A 98 18.89 -8.95 8.10
CA ALA A 98 19.28 -7.84 8.97
C ALA A 98 19.29 -8.23 10.46
N GLY A 99 18.79 -9.42 10.80
CA GLY A 99 18.54 -9.83 12.18
C GLY A 99 17.38 -9.05 12.80
N PRO A 100 16.94 -9.40 14.02
CA PRO A 100 15.89 -8.66 14.72
C PRO A 100 16.38 -7.24 15.01
N LEU A 101 15.51 -6.24 14.82
CA LEU A 101 15.83 -4.80 14.93
C LEU A 101 16.96 -4.30 14.00
N GLY A 102 17.49 -5.13 13.09
CA GLY A 102 18.62 -4.76 12.24
C GLY A 102 20.00 -4.93 12.90
N LEU A 103 20.09 -5.68 14.01
CA LEU A 103 21.32 -5.78 14.80
C LEU A 103 22.48 -6.47 14.04
N ASP A 104 22.19 -7.35 13.09
CA ASP A 104 23.24 -8.03 12.29
C ASP A 104 23.89 -7.11 11.27
N LEU A 105 23.34 -5.91 11.05
CA LEU A 105 23.91 -4.93 10.11
C LEU A 105 25.07 -4.13 10.71
N ALA A 106 25.37 -4.28 12.01
CA ALA A 106 26.35 -3.47 12.74
C ALA A 106 26.12 -1.93 12.64
N ALA A 107 24.92 -1.51 12.21
CA ALA A 107 24.52 -0.12 12.04
C ALA A 107 23.92 0.49 13.32
N GLY A 108 24.13 -0.16 14.47
CA GLY A 108 23.54 0.26 15.74
C GLY A 108 22.00 0.29 15.70
N PRO A 109 21.36 1.26 16.37
CA PRO A 109 19.90 1.39 16.38
C PRO A 109 19.33 2.06 15.10
N LEU A 110 20.19 2.51 14.17
CA LEU A 110 19.76 3.31 13.01
C LEU A 110 18.74 2.58 12.12
N PRO A 111 18.86 1.28 11.80
CA PRO A 111 17.85 0.58 10.99
C PRO A 111 16.46 0.58 11.64
N ALA A 112 16.38 0.30 12.94
CA ALA A 112 15.11 0.28 13.68
C ALA A 112 14.49 1.69 13.80
N LEU A 113 15.30 2.71 14.11
CA LEU A 113 14.82 4.09 14.23
C LEU A 113 14.43 4.70 12.88
N GLY A 114 15.25 4.48 11.85
CA GLY A 114 14.96 4.96 10.50
C GLY A 114 13.67 4.34 9.95
N SER A 115 13.50 3.02 10.11
CA SER A 115 12.24 2.36 9.74
C SER A 115 11.06 2.83 10.57
N LEU A 116 11.23 3.09 11.87
CA LEU A 116 10.17 3.65 12.72
C LEU A 116 9.69 4.99 12.17
N VAL A 117 10.60 5.94 11.93
CA VAL A 117 10.25 7.26 11.40
C VAL A 117 9.50 7.15 10.07
N LEU A 118 9.96 6.29 9.16
CA LEU A 118 9.28 6.06 7.88
C LEU A 118 7.85 5.55 8.06
N HIS A 119 7.64 4.58 8.95
CA HIS A 119 6.30 4.05 9.23
C HIS A 119 5.41 5.10 9.89
N LEU A 120 5.92 5.89 10.84
CA LEU A 120 5.17 6.96 11.49
C LEU A 120 4.73 8.03 10.48
N ILE A 121 5.61 8.42 9.55
CA ILE A 121 5.28 9.36 8.46
C ILE A 121 4.20 8.74 7.56
N TYR A 122 4.40 7.52 7.09
CA TYR A 122 3.42 6.80 6.26
C TYR A 122 2.05 6.72 6.94
N GLY A 123 2.02 6.29 8.20
CA GLY A 123 0.80 6.19 9.00
C GLY A 123 0.12 7.54 9.18
N SER A 124 0.87 8.57 9.56
CA SER A 124 0.33 9.92 9.74
C SER A 124 -0.34 10.44 8.47
N VAL A 125 0.33 10.29 7.33
CA VAL A 125 -0.20 10.71 6.02
C VAL A 125 -1.43 9.89 5.68
N LEU A 126 -1.37 8.56 5.80
CA LEU A 126 -2.49 7.66 5.54
C LEU A 126 -3.73 8.05 6.36
N GLY A 127 -3.59 8.17 7.68
CA GLY A 127 -4.72 8.54 8.55
C GLY A 127 -5.21 9.97 8.32
N GLY A 128 -4.32 10.89 7.94
CA GLY A 128 -4.69 12.24 7.53
C GLY A 128 -5.52 12.27 6.24
N LEU A 129 -5.13 11.49 5.23
CA LEU A 129 -5.85 11.38 3.96
C LEU A 129 -7.25 10.78 4.16
N TYR A 130 -7.36 9.69 4.92
CA TYR A 130 -8.66 9.07 5.21
C TYR A 130 -9.58 9.96 6.05
N ALA A 131 -9.03 10.77 6.97
CA ALA A 131 -9.84 11.72 7.72
C ALA A 131 -10.34 12.89 6.86
N GLN A 132 -9.55 13.36 5.88
CA GLN A 132 -9.96 14.39 4.94
C GLN A 132 -10.97 13.90 3.91
N ALA A 133 -10.88 12.62 3.52
CA ALA A 133 -11.84 11.99 2.63
C ALA A 133 -13.25 11.86 3.25
N ARG A 134 -13.38 12.00 4.57
CA ARG A 134 -14.67 12.06 5.25
C ARG A 134 -15.20 13.50 5.19
N PRO A 135 -16.32 13.79 4.50
CA PRO A 135 -16.82 15.15 4.42
C PRO A 135 -17.18 15.66 5.83
N ALA A 136 -16.51 16.73 6.26
CA ALA A 136 -16.79 17.35 7.56
C ALA A 136 -18.18 17.97 7.51
N GLY A 137 -19.11 17.45 8.31
CA GLY A 137 -20.48 17.97 8.37
C GLY A 137 -21.33 17.61 7.15
N ALA A 138 -21.04 16.51 6.45
CA ALA A 138 -22.06 15.92 5.57
C ALA A 138 -23.34 15.72 6.41
N PRO A 139 -24.51 16.18 5.91
CA PRO A 139 -25.78 15.85 6.54
C PRO A 139 -25.85 14.33 6.72
N PRO A 140 -26.52 13.84 7.78
CA PRO A 140 -26.90 12.44 7.86
C PRO A 140 -27.47 12.02 6.50
N LEU A 141 -27.17 10.79 6.04
CA LEU A 141 -27.66 10.31 4.74
C LEU A 141 -29.19 10.43 4.63
N GLU A 142 -29.90 10.44 5.76
CA GLU A 142 -31.35 10.66 5.83
C GLU A 142 -31.83 12.06 5.42
N GLU A 143 -30.96 13.08 5.46
CA GLU A 143 -31.31 14.48 5.12
C GLU A 143 -30.99 14.86 3.66
N LEU A 144 -30.28 14.00 2.93
CA LEU A 144 -29.92 14.25 1.54
C LEU A 144 -31.07 13.84 0.59
N PRO A 145 -31.29 14.56 -0.52
CA PRO A 145 -32.21 14.12 -1.58
C PRO A 145 -31.88 12.69 -2.04
N GLU A 146 -32.90 11.85 -2.27
CA GLU A 146 -32.72 10.45 -2.67
C GLU A 146 -31.77 10.28 -3.86
N GLU A 147 -31.83 11.17 -4.85
CA GLU A 147 -30.96 11.16 -6.03
C GLU A 147 -29.47 11.35 -5.66
N ILE A 148 -29.16 12.19 -4.66
CA ILE A 148 -27.79 12.39 -4.16
C ILE A 148 -27.33 11.17 -3.36
N VAL A 149 -28.20 10.59 -2.54
CA VAL A 149 -27.90 9.37 -1.77
C VAL A 149 -27.58 8.20 -2.71
N ASP A 150 -28.38 8.00 -3.75
CA ASP A 150 -28.17 6.97 -4.76
C ASP A 150 -26.86 7.18 -5.53
N HIS A 151 -26.57 8.44 -5.89
CA HIS A 151 -25.31 8.79 -6.54
C HIS A 151 -24.09 8.49 -5.65
N LEU A 152 -24.11 8.92 -4.38
CA LEU A 152 -23.04 8.65 -3.42
C LEU A 152 -22.88 7.16 -3.15
N ALA A 153 -23.98 6.43 -3.01
CA ALA A 153 -23.95 4.99 -2.84
C ALA A 153 -23.36 4.28 -4.07
N SER A 154 -23.64 4.76 -5.29
CA SER A 154 -23.03 4.24 -6.52
C SER A 154 -21.52 4.51 -6.57
N MET A 155 -21.07 5.69 -6.16
CA MET A 155 -19.65 6.04 -6.08
C MET A 155 -18.92 5.19 -5.04
N MET A 156 -19.46 5.07 -3.82
CA MET A 156 -18.87 4.25 -2.76
C MET A 156 -18.78 2.77 -3.17
N ARG A 157 -19.78 2.25 -3.89
CA ARG A 157 -19.74 0.88 -4.44
C ARG A 157 -18.66 0.75 -5.51
N ALA A 158 -18.53 1.72 -6.42
CA ALA A 158 -17.48 1.74 -7.44
C ALA A 158 -16.07 1.85 -6.81
N GLU A 159 -15.88 2.68 -5.79
CA GLU A 159 -14.62 2.79 -5.04
C GLU A 159 -14.27 1.48 -4.34
N ARG A 160 -15.24 0.89 -3.64
CA ARG A 160 -15.05 -0.41 -2.98
C ARG A 160 -14.74 -1.51 -3.99
N GLY A 161 -15.44 -1.51 -5.13
CA GLY A 161 -15.18 -2.40 -6.26
C GLY A 161 -13.76 -2.21 -6.80
N THR A 162 -13.33 -0.97 -7.00
CA THR A 162 -11.97 -0.62 -7.43
C THR A 162 -10.92 -1.14 -6.45
N ALA A 163 -11.13 -0.94 -5.14
CA ALA A 163 -10.21 -1.40 -4.11
C ALA A 163 -10.09 -2.94 -4.05
N VAL A 164 -11.22 -3.64 -4.08
CA VAL A 164 -11.26 -5.11 -4.12
C VAL A 164 -10.63 -5.62 -5.41
N GLY A 165 -10.95 -5.00 -6.54
CA GLY A 165 -10.41 -5.31 -7.86
C GLY A 165 -8.90 -5.14 -7.91
N LEU A 166 -8.37 -4.05 -7.35
CA LEU A 166 -6.93 -3.79 -7.28
C LEU A 166 -6.21 -4.88 -6.48
N GLY A 167 -6.76 -5.27 -5.33
CA GLY A 167 -6.21 -6.36 -4.50
C GLY A 167 -6.24 -7.72 -5.21
N ALA A 168 -7.41 -8.13 -5.71
CA ALA A 168 -7.60 -9.42 -6.37
C ALA A 168 -6.79 -9.51 -7.68
N GLY A 169 -6.82 -8.45 -8.49
CA GLY A 169 -6.05 -8.34 -9.72
C GLY A 169 -4.54 -8.36 -9.49
N GLY A 170 -4.07 -7.68 -8.44
CA GLY A 170 -2.66 -7.73 -8.04
C GLY A 170 -2.21 -9.14 -7.67
N LEU A 171 -3.01 -9.87 -6.88
CA LEU A 171 -2.73 -11.28 -6.52
C LEU A 171 -2.75 -12.21 -7.74
N ALA A 172 -3.73 -12.06 -8.63
CA ALA A 172 -3.80 -12.84 -9.87
C ALA A 172 -2.60 -12.55 -10.79
N GLY A 173 -2.26 -11.27 -10.93
CA GLY A 173 -1.08 -10.81 -11.68
C GLY A 173 0.22 -11.43 -11.14
N PHE A 174 0.39 -11.48 -9.82
CA PHE A 174 1.53 -12.16 -9.19
C PHE A 174 1.61 -13.63 -9.59
N GLY A 175 0.49 -14.36 -9.50
CA GLY A 175 0.42 -15.78 -9.86
C GLY A 175 0.76 -16.03 -11.33
N VAL A 176 0.22 -15.22 -12.24
CA VAL A 176 0.53 -15.29 -13.67
C VAL A 176 1.99 -15.02 -13.94
N GLY A 177 2.57 -13.98 -13.34
CA GLY A 177 3.96 -13.66 -13.57
C GLY A 177 4.93 -14.68 -12.97
N LEU A 178 4.58 -15.34 -11.86
CA LEU A 178 5.33 -16.51 -11.36
C LEU A 178 5.26 -17.68 -12.35
N ALA A 179 4.08 -18.00 -12.88
CA ALA A 179 3.92 -19.06 -13.87
C ALA A 179 4.72 -18.77 -15.14
N LEU A 180 4.65 -17.54 -15.65
CA LEU A 180 5.41 -17.09 -16.81
C LEU A 180 6.91 -17.12 -16.55
N ALA A 181 7.39 -16.67 -15.40
CA ALA A 181 8.81 -16.75 -15.05
C ALA A 181 9.33 -18.20 -15.10
N ARG A 182 8.53 -19.17 -14.65
CA ARG A 182 8.87 -20.60 -14.72
C ARG A 182 8.83 -21.17 -16.14
N LEU A 183 7.90 -20.70 -16.97
CA LEU A 183 7.73 -21.14 -18.35
C LEU A 183 8.79 -20.55 -19.29
N ILE A 184 9.22 -19.31 -19.05
CA ILE A 184 10.15 -18.55 -19.88
C ILE A 184 11.58 -18.63 -19.32
N HIS A 185 11.98 -19.76 -18.73
CA HIS A 185 13.40 -20.06 -18.39
C HIS A 185 14.28 -20.22 -19.66
N ILE A 186 14.13 -19.33 -20.64
CA ILE A 186 15.04 -19.13 -21.76
C ILE A 186 16.09 -18.13 -21.29
N GLU A 187 17.36 -18.53 -21.43
CA GLU A 187 18.65 -17.95 -21.04
C GLU A 187 18.90 -16.43 -21.27
N LEU A 188 17.89 -15.61 -21.59
CA LEU A 188 18.13 -14.29 -22.16
C LEU A 188 18.57 -13.20 -21.18
N MET A 189 18.36 -13.30 -19.87
CA MET A 189 18.84 -12.27 -18.93
C MET A 189 19.06 -12.81 -17.51
N PRO A 190 20.21 -12.58 -16.86
CA PRO A 190 20.41 -12.85 -15.42
C PRO A 190 19.64 -11.86 -14.49
N ALA A 191 18.67 -11.12 -15.03
CA ALA A 191 17.97 -10.07 -14.31
C ALA A 191 16.83 -10.67 -13.48
N SER A 192 17.10 -10.87 -12.18
CA SER A 192 16.20 -11.22 -11.07
C SER A 192 14.85 -11.86 -11.45
N ASP A 193 14.69 -13.16 -11.15
CA ASP A 193 13.49 -14.01 -11.35
C ASP A 193 12.14 -13.39 -10.91
N LEU A 194 12.15 -12.26 -10.20
CA LEU A 194 10.99 -11.59 -9.66
C LEU A 194 10.54 -10.34 -10.44
N ALA A 195 11.31 -9.86 -11.43
CA ALA A 195 10.94 -8.68 -12.21
C ALA A 195 9.65 -8.89 -13.03
N LEU A 196 9.52 -10.05 -13.66
CA LEU A 196 8.33 -10.41 -14.44
C LEU A 196 7.08 -10.61 -13.55
N PRO A 197 7.14 -11.38 -12.44
CA PRO A 197 6.07 -11.42 -11.43
C PRO A 197 5.56 -10.03 -11.04
N LEU A 198 6.46 -9.09 -10.79
CA LEU A 198 6.09 -7.74 -10.35
C LEU A 198 5.42 -6.90 -11.44
N ALA A 199 5.92 -6.97 -12.68
CA ALA A 199 5.27 -6.33 -13.82
C ALA A 199 3.84 -6.86 -13.99
N CYS A 200 3.66 -8.17 -13.87
CA CYS A 200 2.35 -8.79 -13.90
C CYS A 200 1.47 -8.39 -12.71
N VAL A 201 2.01 -8.16 -11.51
CA VAL A 201 1.25 -7.58 -10.37
C VAL A 201 0.69 -6.22 -10.72
N LEU A 202 1.51 -5.31 -11.27
CA LEU A 202 1.07 -3.95 -11.60
C LEU A 202 -0.01 -3.97 -12.69
N VAL A 203 0.20 -4.76 -13.74
CA VAL A 203 -0.79 -4.94 -14.81
C VAL A 203 -2.07 -5.57 -14.27
N GLY A 204 -1.95 -6.62 -13.47
CA GLY A 204 -3.09 -7.29 -12.85
C GLY A 204 -3.85 -6.36 -11.91
N ALA A 205 -3.16 -5.56 -11.09
CA ALA A 205 -3.77 -4.58 -10.21
C ALA A 205 -4.52 -3.50 -10.99
N ALA A 206 -3.94 -2.99 -12.08
CA ALA A 206 -4.60 -2.00 -12.93
C ALA A 206 -5.86 -2.57 -13.63
N LEU A 207 -5.76 -3.77 -14.20
CA LEU A 207 -6.90 -4.46 -14.83
C LEU A 207 -7.98 -4.82 -13.82
N GLY A 208 -7.56 -5.26 -12.63
CA GLY A 208 -8.46 -5.58 -11.53
C GLY A 208 -9.19 -4.33 -11.02
N ALA A 209 -8.48 -3.21 -10.84
CA ALA A 209 -9.07 -1.94 -10.46
C ALA A 209 -10.13 -1.49 -11.48
N LEU A 210 -9.83 -1.61 -12.78
CA LEU A 210 -10.77 -1.33 -13.86
C LEU A 210 -12.00 -2.27 -13.83
N ALA A 211 -11.78 -3.58 -13.74
CA ALA A 211 -12.88 -4.54 -13.67
C ALA A 211 -13.76 -4.32 -12.43
N GLY A 212 -13.13 -4.06 -11.30
CA GLY A 212 -13.79 -3.78 -10.03
C GLY A 212 -14.61 -2.49 -10.06
N SER A 213 -14.11 -1.43 -10.68
CA SER A 213 -14.87 -0.19 -10.84
C SER A 213 -16.12 -0.40 -11.70
N LEU A 214 -15.99 -1.09 -12.83
CA LEU A 214 -17.10 -1.41 -13.74
C LEU A 214 -18.17 -2.26 -13.04
N VAL A 215 -17.77 -3.33 -12.34
CA VAL A 215 -18.72 -4.18 -11.57
C VAL A 215 -19.45 -3.36 -10.52
N GLY A 216 -18.75 -2.48 -9.80
CA GLY A 216 -19.36 -1.59 -8.81
C GLY A 216 -20.38 -0.63 -9.41
N THR A 217 -20.16 -0.14 -10.63
CA THR A 217 -21.09 0.76 -11.33
C THR A 217 -22.30 0.01 -11.92
N TYR A 218 -22.11 -1.15 -12.54
CA TYR A 218 -23.18 -1.87 -13.24
C TYR A 218 -24.09 -2.70 -12.33
N ALA A 219 -23.62 -3.13 -11.15
CA ALA A 219 -24.48 -3.78 -10.16
C ALA A 219 -25.62 -2.87 -9.66
N SER A 220 -25.56 -1.57 -9.95
CA SER A 220 -26.57 -0.55 -9.61
C SER A 220 -27.56 -0.22 -10.72
N ALA A 221 -27.48 -0.86 -11.90
CA ALA A 221 -28.47 -0.61 -12.94
C ALA A 221 -29.86 -1.05 -12.43
N PRO A 222 -30.86 -0.15 -12.35
CA PRO A 222 -32.19 -0.54 -11.92
C PRO A 222 -32.69 -1.68 -12.81
N THR A 223 -33.14 -2.77 -12.20
CA THR A 223 -33.71 -3.91 -12.94
C THR A 223 -34.81 -3.38 -13.85
N PRO A 224 -34.64 -3.44 -15.18
CA PRO A 224 -35.65 -2.93 -16.08
C PRO A 224 -36.89 -3.82 -15.95
N GLY A 225 -37.96 -3.29 -15.35
CA GLY A 225 -39.29 -3.86 -15.54
C GLY A 225 -39.92 -4.64 -14.38
N THR A 226 -39.82 -4.15 -13.13
CA THR A 226 -40.99 -4.29 -12.23
C THR A 226 -41.79 -3.00 -12.28
N GLY A 227 -42.27 -2.66 -13.47
CA GLY A 227 -43.37 -1.72 -13.62
C GLY A 227 -44.58 -2.37 -12.97
N THR A 228 -44.81 -2.09 -11.68
CA THR A 228 -46.12 -2.27 -11.09
C THR A 228 -47.03 -1.28 -11.79
N GLY A 229 -47.60 -1.72 -12.91
CA GLY A 229 -48.75 -1.09 -13.53
C GLY A 229 -49.91 -1.16 -12.56
N THR A 230 -49.93 -0.28 -11.55
CA THR A 230 -51.15 0.08 -10.86
C THR A 230 -51.83 1.14 -11.69
N ASP A 231 -52.45 0.65 -12.76
CA ASP A 231 -53.83 0.92 -13.09
C ASP A 231 -54.37 2.25 -12.58
N THR A 232 -54.23 3.27 -13.41
CA THR A 232 -55.13 4.43 -13.44
C THR A 232 -56.53 3.96 -13.85
N ALA A 233 -57.26 3.35 -12.93
CA ALA A 233 -58.65 2.98 -13.13
C ALA A 233 -59.51 3.45 -11.95
N SER A 234 -60.25 4.54 -12.21
CA SER A 234 -61.43 5.00 -11.48
C SER A 234 -61.26 5.62 -10.08
N ARG A 235 -61.48 6.94 -10.00
CA ARG A 235 -62.55 7.53 -9.18
C ARG A 235 -62.78 8.98 -9.61
N ARG A 236 -63.88 9.13 -10.36
CA ARG A 236 -64.68 10.36 -10.41
C ARG A 236 -65.37 10.56 -9.06
#